data_AF-A0A9X8GCX6-F1
#
_entry.id   AF-A0A9X8GCX6-F1
#
_cell.length_a   1.000
_cell.length_b   1.000
_cell.length_c   1.000
_cell.angle_alpha   90.00
_cell.angle_beta   90.00
_cell.angle_gamma   90.00
#
_symmetry.space_group_name_H-M   'P 1'
#
loop_
_entity.id
_entity.type
_entity.pdbx_description
1 polymer ?
#
loop_
_entity_poly.entity_id
_entity_poly.type
_entity_poly.pdbx_seq_one_letter_code
_entity_poly.pdbx_strand_id
1 'polypeptide(L)'
;MKFHVIDREDWNREQYFEHYLKLKCTFSMTVNVDITMLLEEVYQKGIKFYPVFIYLISRVVNNHKKFRTCFNDEGVLGYWEEMIPNYTIFHKDDKSFSSIWTDYSSDFRTFYKNYEDDMRCYANVHGLFTKENIPPNVFPISSIPWTSFTGFNLNINNDEKFLLPIITCGKYFNEGNKVMLPVSLQVHHSVCDGYDASQFIEDLQQLSNTCNEWLK
;
A
#
# COMPACT_ATOMS: atom_id res chain seq x y z
N MET A 1 -12.42 -10.99 10.19
CA MET A 1 -12.41 -9.50 10.12
C MET A 1 -13.80 -9.02 9.75
N LYS A 2 -14.23 -7.86 10.27
CA LYS A 2 -15.58 -7.35 10.06
C LYS A 2 -15.66 -6.47 8.80
N PHE A 3 -16.66 -6.71 7.96
CA PHE A 3 -17.02 -5.82 6.86
C PHE A 3 -18.14 -4.88 7.32
N HIS A 4 -18.00 -3.60 7.00
CA HIS A 4 -18.98 -2.58 7.33
C HIS A 4 -19.63 -2.08 6.05
N VAL A 5 -20.91 -2.41 5.87
CA VAL A 5 -21.72 -1.93 4.74
C VAL A 5 -21.85 -0.41 4.83
N ILE A 6 -21.66 0.27 3.71
CA ILE A 6 -21.94 1.71 3.59
C ILE A 6 -23.42 1.87 3.25
N ASP A 7 -24.14 2.61 4.10
CA ASP A 7 -25.48 3.08 3.77
C ASP A 7 -25.36 4.19 2.73
N ARG A 8 -25.79 3.90 1.51
CA ARG A 8 -25.66 4.79 0.36
C ARG A 8 -26.61 5.99 0.43
N GLU A 9 -27.74 5.85 1.12
CA GLU A 9 -28.74 6.92 1.21
C GLU A 9 -28.26 8.06 2.12
N ASP A 10 -27.47 7.74 3.14
CA ASP A 10 -26.88 8.71 4.10
C ASP A 10 -25.38 9.00 3.82
N TRP A 11 -24.84 8.51 2.70
CA TRP A 11 -23.44 8.73 2.38
C TRP A 11 -23.25 10.05 1.62
N ASN A 12 -22.65 11.04 2.29
CA ASN A 12 -22.35 12.35 1.70
C ASN A 12 -21.55 12.33 0.39
N ARG A 13 -20.85 11.22 0.09
CA ARG A 13 -20.05 11.03 -1.12
C ARG A 13 -20.82 10.36 -2.26
N GLU A 14 -22.03 9.84 -2.02
CA GLU A 14 -22.78 8.99 -2.95
C GLU A 14 -22.84 9.54 -4.39
N GLN A 15 -23.14 10.83 -4.56
CA GLN A 15 -23.21 11.46 -5.88
C GLN A 15 -21.85 11.46 -6.63
N TYR A 16 -20.76 11.70 -5.90
CA TYR A 16 -19.40 11.67 -6.46
C TYR A 16 -18.97 10.24 -6.77
N PHE A 17 -19.28 9.32 -5.86
CA PHE A 17 -19.00 7.91 -6.03
C PHE A 17 -19.62 7.38 -7.33
N GLU A 18 -20.93 7.54 -7.51
CA GLU A 18 -21.64 7.10 -8.72
C GLU A 18 -21.07 7.72 -10.00
N HIS A 19 -20.82 9.04 -9.98
CA HIS A 19 -20.27 9.74 -11.14
C HIS A 19 -18.90 9.17 -11.57
N TYR A 20 -17.95 9.10 -10.64
CA TYR A 20 -16.59 8.67 -10.96
C TYR A 20 -16.44 7.18 -11.17
N LEU A 21 -17.29 6.35 -10.52
CA LEU A 21 -17.34 4.91 -10.75
C LEU A 21 -17.75 4.63 -12.20
N LYS A 22 -18.81 5.28 -12.68
CA LYS A 22 -19.28 5.16 -14.07
C LYS A 22 -18.23 5.61 -15.09
N LEU A 23 -17.45 6.64 -14.78
CA LEU A 23 -16.35 7.11 -15.62
C LEU A 23 -15.10 6.20 -15.57
N LYS A 24 -15.05 5.23 -14.66
CA LYS A 24 -13.86 4.41 -14.37
C LYS A 24 -12.63 5.29 -14.12
N CYS A 25 -12.84 6.41 -13.45
CA CYS A 25 -11.82 7.43 -13.29
C CYS A 25 -10.86 7.04 -12.17
N THR A 26 -9.63 6.68 -12.55
CA THR A 26 -8.50 6.52 -11.64
C THR A 26 -7.47 7.60 -11.91
N PHE A 27 -6.72 7.99 -10.88
CA PHE A 27 -5.56 8.87 -11.03
C PHE A 27 -4.39 8.35 -10.21
N SER A 28 -3.18 8.75 -10.59
CA SER A 28 -1.95 8.46 -9.86
C SER A 28 -1.19 9.74 -9.54
N MET A 29 -0.58 9.78 -8.37
CA MET A 29 0.32 10.86 -7.95
C MET A 29 1.64 10.25 -7.51
N THR A 30 2.76 10.77 -8.05
CA THR A 30 4.11 10.38 -7.63
C THR A 30 4.73 11.52 -6.84
N VAL A 31 5.19 11.24 -5.63
CA VAL A 31 5.85 12.20 -4.74
C VAL A 31 7.13 11.59 -4.18
N ASN A 32 8.15 12.42 -3.99
CA ASN A 32 9.35 12.05 -3.28
C ASN A 32 9.16 12.26 -1.77
N VAL A 33 9.16 11.18 -1.00
CA VAL A 33 9.09 11.20 0.47
C VAL A 33 10.50 11.28 1.03
N ASP A 34 10.75 12.19 1.96
CA ASP A 34 12.03 12.25 2.69
C ASP A 34 12.08 11.10 3.70
N ILE A 35 12.98 10.15 3.46
CA ILE A 35 13.19 8.96 4.28
C ILE A 35 14.52 9.00 5.03
N THR A 36 15.16 10.17 5.16
CA THR A 36 16.51 10.29 5.73
C THR A 36 16.60 9.69 7.12
N MET A 37 15.74 10.13 8.04
CA MET A 37 15.68 9.62 9.42
C MET A 37 15.27 8.15 9.45
N LEU A 38 14.27 7.77 8.65
CA LEU A 38 13.78 6.39 8.59
C LEU A 38 14.87 5.42 8.16
N LEU A 39 15.62 5.76 7.10
CA LEU A 39 16.66 4.91 6.56
C LEU A 39 17.84 4.77 7.53
N GLU A 40 18.19 5.85 8.24
CA GLU A 40 19.19 5.80 9.30
C GLU A 40 18.77 4.83 10.42
N GLU A 41 17.54 4.92 10.90
CA GLU A 41 17.03 4.03 11.96
C GLU A 41 16.93 2.56 11.52
N VAL A 42 16.48 2.32 10.29
CA VAL A 42 16.47 0.98 9.68
C VAL A 42 17.88 0.40 9.65
N TYR A 43 18.87 1.21 9.26
CA TYR A 43 20.28 0.80 9.24
C TYR A 43 20.82 0.52 10.64
N GLN A 44 20.59 1.42 11.61
CA GLN A 44 21.06 1.25 12.99
C GLN A 44 20.49 -0.01 13.66
N LYS A 45 19.25 -0.38 13.34
CA LYS A 45 18.58 -1.58 13.87
C LYS A 45 18.95 -2.87 13.13
N GLY A 46 19.63 -2.78 11.98
CA GLY A 46 20.01 -3.94 11.18
C GLY A 46 18.82 -4.68 10.55
N ILE A 47 17.72 -3.98 10.29
CA ILE A 47 16.50 -4.55 9.70
C ILE A 47 16.36 -4.19 8.21
N LYS A 48 15.48 -4.91 7.50
CA LYS A 48 15.26 -4.70 6.06
C LYS A 48 14.34 -3.50 5.82
N PHE A 49 14.66 -2.68 4.83
CA PHE A 49 13.84 -1.50 4.48
C PHE A 49 12.45 -1.86 3.93
N TYR A 50 12.34 -2.87 3.06
CA TYR A 50 11.07 -3.17 2.38
C TYR A 50 9.91 -3.55 3.33
N PRO A 51 10.06 -4.44 4.32
CA PRO A 51 8.99 -4.67 5.30
C PRO A 51 8.65 -3.43 6.14
N VAL A 52 9.60 -2.53 6.39
CA VAL A 52 9.32 -1.26 7.07
C VAL A 52 8.47 -0.34 6.18
N PHE A 53 8.78 -0.27 4.88
CA PHE A 53 7.94 0.42 3.90
C PHE A 53 6.54 -0.19 3.82
N ILE A 54 6.41 -1.52 3.70
CA ILE A 54 5.12 -2.21 3.66
C ILE A 54 4.29 -1.87 4.91
N TYR A 55 4.91 -1.89 6.09
CA TYR A 55 4.27 -1.55 7.36
C TYR A 55 3.77 -0.11 7.39
N LEU A 56 4.60 0.86 6.97
CA LEU A 56 4.25 2.27 6.87
C LEU A 56 2.98 2.47 6.03
N ILE A 57 2.97 1.90 4.81
CA ILE A 57 1.81 1.99 3.92
C ILE A 57 0.58 1.34 4.56
N SER A 58 0.75 0.17 5.18
CA SER A 58 -0.34 -0.55 5.84
C SER A 58 -0.95 0.26 6.99
N ARG A 59 -0.14 1.00 7.75
CA ARG A 59 -0.62 1.91 8.79
C ARG A 59 -1.46 3.04 8.21
N VAL A 60 -0.99 3.70 7.15
CA VAL A 60 -1.74 4.80 6.51
C VAL A 60 -3.06 4.27 5.95
N VAL A 61 -3.05 3.16 5.21
CA VAL A 61 -4.28 2.54 4.66
C VAL A 61 -5.27 2.18 5.77
N ASN A 62 -4.81 1.59 6.86
CA ASN A 62 -5.70 1.19 7.96
C ASN A 62 -6.28 2.37 8.75
N ASN A 63 -5.57 3.49 8.83
CA ASN A 63 -6.03 4.68 9.53
C ASN A 63 -7.18 5.42 8.82
N HIS A 64 -7.40 5.17 7.52
CA HIS A 64 -8.38 5.91 6.73
C HIS A 64 -9.40 4.99 6.05
N LYS A 65 -10.68 5.14 6.39
CA LYS A 65 -11.77 4.33 5.81
C LYS A 65 -11.79 4.38 4.27
N LYS A 66 -11.51 5.53 3.68
CA LYS A 66 -11.50 5.76 2.22
C LYS A 66 -10.56 4.82 1.45
N PHE A 67 -9.41 4.46 2.04
CA PHE A 67 -8.44 3.53 1.45
C PHE A 67 -8.80 2.06 1.66
N ARG A 68 -9.87 1.80 2.43
CA ARG A 68 -10.41 0.47 2.71
C ARG A 68 -11.77 0.24 2.06
N THR A 69 -12.35 1.28 1.46
CA THR A 69 -13.64 1.21 0.79
C THR A 69 -13.51 0.35 -0.46
N CYS A 70 -14.31 -0.71 -0.53
CA CYS A 70 -14.30 -1.71 -1.60
C CYS A 70 -15.66 -2.39 -1.73
N PHE A 71 -15.81 -3.23 -2.75
CA PHE A 71 -16.89 -4.20 -2.82
C PHE A 71 -16.43 -5.51 -2.20
N ASN A 72 -17.28 -6.16 -1.40
CA ASN A 72 -17.05 -7.53 -0.95
C ASN A 72 -17.36 -8.55 -2.07
N ASP A 73 -17.19 -9.84 -1.79
CA ASP A 73 -17.42 -10.93 -2.76
C ASP A 73 -18.88 -11.03 -3.24
N GLU A 74 -19.83 -10.48 -2.48
CA GLU A 74 -21.26 -10.40 -2.83
C GLU A 74 -21.58 -9.15 -3.67
N GLY A 75 -20.59 -8.29 -3.94
CA GLY A 75 -20.76 -7.03 -4.66
C GLY A 75 -21.37 -5.90 -3.82
N VAL A 76 -21.36 -6.03 -2.49
CA VAL A 76 -21.87 -5.00 -1.56
C VAL A 76 -20.78 -3.98 -1.27
N LEU A 77 -21.11 -2.69 -1.41
CA LEU A 77 -20.20 -1.59 -1.11
C LEU A 77 -20.05 -1.41 0.41
N GLY A 78 -18.80 -1.29 0.86
CA GLY A 78 -18.49 -1.11 2.26
C GLY A 78 -17.00 -0.91 2.48
N TYR A 79 -16.54 -1.17 3.70
CA TYR A 79 -15.11 -1.17 4.04
C TYR A 79 -14.79 -2.25 5.07
N TRP A 80 -13.61 -2.84 4.95
CA TRP A 80 -13.10 -3.77 5.96
C TRP A 80 -12.56 -3.02 7.18
N GLU A 81 -12.75 -3.58 8.37
CA GLU A 81 -12.24 -3.03 9.64
C GLU A 81 -10.71 -2.91 9.66
N GLU A 82 -10.02 -3.80 8.94
CA GLU A 82 -8.58 -3.84 8.78
C GLU A 82 -8.22 -4.36 7.38
N MET A 83 -7.09 -3.93 6.83
CA MET A 83 -6.55 -4.32 5.53
C MET A 83 -5.19 -4.97 5.67
N ILE A 84 -4.93 -5.95 4.81
CA ILE A 84 -3.71 -6.77 4.79
C ILE A 84 -2.86 -6.38 3.57
N PRO A 85 -1.55 -6.10 3.72
CA PRO A 85 -0.71 -5.83 2.56
C PRO A 85 -0.48 -7.09 1.72
N ASN A 86 -0.63 -6.95 0.41
CA ASN A 86 -0.21 -7.92 -0.60
C ASN A 86 0.93 -7.31 -1.41
N TYR A 87 2.11 -7.92 -1.41
CA TYR A 87 3.33 -7.31 -1.93
C TYR A 87 4.19 -8.25 -2.78
N THR A 88 4.98 -7.63 -3.65
CA THR A 88 5.80 -8.35 -4.64
C THR A 88 7.14 -8.82 -4.09
N ILE A 89 7.53 -10.05 -4.42
CA ILE A 89 8.88 -10.61 -4.22
C ILE A 89 9.53 -10.82 -5.58
N PHE A 90 10.78 -10.40 -5.74
CA PHE A 90 11.54 -10.57 -6.97
C PHE A 90 12.43 -11.82 -6.95
N HIS A 91 12.35 -12.62 -8.03
CA HIS A 91 13.13 -13.83 -8.22
C HIS A 91 14.39 -13.53 -9.04
N LYS A 92 15.57 -13.64 -8.40
CA LYS A 92 16.84 -13.20 -9.01
C LYS A 92 17.32 -14.13 -10.12
N ASP A 93 16.95 -15.39 -10.06
CA ASP A 93 17.37 -16.46 -10.97
C ASP A 93 16.70 -16.35 -12.34
N ASP A 94 15.40 -16.06 -12.39
CA ASP A 94 14.63 -15.99 -13.66
C ASP A 94 14.08 -14.59 -13.98
N LYS A 95 14.29 -13.62 -13.09
CA LYS A 95 13.82 -12.22 -13.21
C LYS A 95 12.29 -12.08 -13.18
N SER A 96 11.57 -13.11 -12.74
CA SER A 96 10.12 -13.04 -12.49
C SER A 96 9.81 -12.43 -11.12
N PHE A 97 8.53 -12.35 -10.77
CA PHE A 97 8.10 -11.95 -9.44
C PHE A 97 6.90 -12.79 -8.98
N SER A 98 6.74 -12.89 -7.67
CA SER A 98 5.55 -13.44 -7.01
C SER A 98 4.87 -12.35 -6.19
N SER A 99 3.60 -12.56 -5.87
CA SER A 99 2.89 -11.78 -4.86
C SER A 99 2.48 -12.67 -3.68
N ILE A 100 2.69 -12.15 -2.47
CA ILE A 100 2.26 -12.78 -1.21
C ILE A 100 1.60 -11.73 -0.31
N TRP A 101 0.88 -12.20 0.70
CA TRP A 101 0.26 -11.34 1.72
C TRP A 101 0.79 -11.68 3.10
N THR A 102 0.86 -10.70 4.00
CA THR A 102 1.29 -10.89 5.40
C THR A 102 0.28 -10.28 6.34
N ASP A 103 -0.16 -11.05 7.34
CA ASP A 103 -1.10 -10.59 8.37
C ASP A 103 -0.61 -9.29 9.00
N TYR A 104 -1.45 -8.27 8.90
CA TYR A 104 -1.16 -6.97 9.47
C TYR A 104 -1.24 -7.02 11.00
N SER A 105 -0.43 -6.20 11.65
CA SER A 105 -0.53 -5.89 13.06
C SER A 105 -0.21 -4.42 13.25
N SER A 106 -0.89 -3.75 14.17
CA SER A 106 -0.54 -2.38 14.59
C SER A 106 0.74 -2.30 15.42
N ASP A 107 1.26 -3.45 15.88
CA ASP A 107 2.58 -3.57 16.50
C ASP A 107 3.62 -3.95 15.44
N PHE A 108 4.64 -3.10 15.27
CA PHE A 108 5.66 -3.29 14.24
C PHE A 108 6.43 -4.60 14.41
N ARG A 109 6.76 -5.00 15.64
CA ARG A 109 7.53 -6.23 15.89
C ARG A 109 6.74 -7.47 15.47
N THR A 110 5.45 -7.49 15.80
CA THR A 110 4.53 -8.56 15.39
C THR A 110 4.39 -8.60 13.88
N PHE A 111 4.18 -7.46 13.22
CA PHE A 111 4.11 -7.40 11.75
C PHE A 111 5.42 -7.87 11.10
N TYR A 112 6.57 -7.39 11.58
CA TYR A 112 7.87 -7.74 11.01
C TYR A 112 8.17 -9.23 11.17
N LYS A 113 7.82 -9.83 12.32
CA LYS A 113 7.90 -11.27 12.53
C LYS A 113 7.02 -12.04 11.53
N ASN A 114 5.76 -11.63 11.36
CA ASN A 114 4.86 -12.27 10.38
C ASN A 114 5.44 -12.21 8.97
N TYR A 115 6.02 -11.07 8.58
CA TYR A 115 6.70 -10.90 7.29
C TYR A 115 7.90 -11.86 7.16
N GLU A 116 8.75 -11.97 8.19
CA GLU A 116 9.89 -12.89 8.14
C GLU A 116 9.46 -14.35 8.07
N ASP A 117 8.39 -14.73 8.77
CA ASP A 117 7.81 -16.06 8.72
C ASP A 117 7.32 -16.39 7.31
N ASP A 118 6.62 -15.46 6.65
CA ASP A 118 6.19 -15.60 5.26
C ASP A 118 7.37 -15.67 4.29
N MET A 119 8.36 -14.80 4.43
CA MET A 119 9.55 -14.81 3.57
C MET A 119 10.36 -16.11 3.72
N ARG A 120 10.41 -16.73 4.90
CA ARG A 120 11.05 -18.03 5.09
C ARG A 120 10.37 -19.14 4.29
N CYS A 121 9.06 -19.06 4.12
CA CYS A 121 8.27 -20.07 3.41
C CYS A 121 8.22 -19.82 1.90
N TYR A 122 8.07 -18.55 1.47
CA TYR A 122 7.64 -18.23 0.11
C TYR A 122 8.67 -17.45 -0.73
N ALA A 123 9.80 -17.00 -0.17
CA ALA A 123 10.75 -16.15 -0.91
C ALA A 123 11.36 -16.80 -2.17
N ASN A 124 11.43 -18.14 -2.22
CA ASN A 124 11.98 -18.89 -3.34
C ASN A 124 10.93 -19.77 -4.03
N VAL A 125 9.64 -19.54 -3.76
CA VAL A 125 8.56 -20.23 -4.46
C VAL A 125 8.19 -19.38 -5.67
N HIS A 126 8.28 -19.95 -6.87
CA HIS A 126 7.90 -19.26 -8.11
C HIS A 126 6.42 -19.44 -8.42
N GLY A 127 5.86 -18.47 -9.15
CA GLY A 127 4.44 -18.39 -9.50
C GLY A 127 3.86 -17.02 -9.17
N LEU A 128 2.71 -16.65 -9.75
CA LEU A 128 2.17 -15.31 -9.56
C LEU A 128 1.63 -15.09 -8.13
N PHE A 129 0.91 -16.07 -7.58
CA PHE A 129 0.35 -16.05 -6.23
C PHE A 129 0.80 -17.29 -5.48
N THR A 130 1.82 -17.16 -4.65
CA THR A 130 2.52 -18.33 -4.09
C THR A 130 2.08 -18.69 -2.67
N LYS A 131 1.51 -17.72 -1.95
CA LYS A 131 0.81 -17.96 -0.69
C LYS A 131 -0.68 -18.04 -0.98
N GLU A 132 -1.24 -19.24 -0.82
CA GLU A 132 -2.67 -19.54 -1.06
C GLU A 132 -3.59 -18.78 -0.09
N ASN A 133 -4.91 -18.90 -0.32
CA ASN A 133 -5.96 -18.34 0.55
C ASN A 133 -5.83 -16.83 0.77
N ILE A 134 -5.67 -16.06 -0.31
CA ILE A 134 -5.61 -14.60 -0.28
C ILE A 134 -6.86 -14.05 0.43
N PRO A 135 -6.72 -13.30 1.54
CA PRO A 135 -7.85 -12.71 2.24
C PRO A 135 -8.61 -11.71 1.36
N PRO A 136 -9.93 -11.52 1.55
CA PRO A 136 -10.73 -10.61 0.73
C PRO A 136 -10.41 -9.12 0.98
N ASN A 137 -9.66 -8.82 2.03
CA ASN A 137 -9.31 -7.46 2.48
C ASN A 137 -7.82 -7.13 2.25
N VAL A 138 -7.26 -7.57 1.12
CA VAL A 138 -5.88 -7.25 0.74
C VAL A 138 -5.79 -6.01 -0.14
N PHE A 139 -4.68 -5.27 -0.04
CA PHE A 139 -4.37 -4.18 -0.96
C PHE A 139 -2.92 -4.29 -1.49
N PRO A 140 -2.66 -3.91 -2.75
CA PRO A 140 -1.38 -4.15 -3.41
C PRO A 140 -0.30 -3.10 -3.10
N ILE A 141 0.91 -3.58 -2.85
CA ILE A 141 2.14 -2.80 -2.70
C ILE A 141 3.23 -3.38 -3.61
N SER A 142 3.85 -2.56 -4.44
CA SER A 142 4.93 -2.96 -5.34
C SER A 142 6.22 -2.16 -5.05
N SER A 143 7.35 -2.69 -5.52
CA SER A 143 8.64 -2.01 -5.46
C SER A 143 9.44 -2.21 -6.75
N ILE A 144 10.02 -1.11 -7.23
CA ILE A 144 10.95 -1.07 -8.36
C ILE A 144 12.30 -0.57 -7.83
N PRO A 145 13.07 -1.41 -7.10
CA PRO A 145 14.27 -0.98 -6.40
C PRO A 145 15.45 -0.65 -7.32
N TRP A 146 15.30 -0.86 -8.64
CA TRP A 146 16.35 -0.65 -9.63
C TRP A 146 16.35 0.76 -10.25
N THR A 147 15.24 1.50 -10.14
CA THR A 147 15.06 2.77 -10.84
C THR A 147 14.41 3.82 -9.94
N SER A 148 15.02 5.01 -9.90
CA SER A 148 14.43 6.19 -9.25
C SER A 148 13.53 6.89 -10.27
N PHE A 149 12.24 6.58 -10.26
CA PHE A 149 11.28 7.19 -11.19
C PHE A 149 10.79 8.55 -10.68
N THR A 150 10.44 9.44 -11.61
CA THR A 150 9.80 10.73 -11.32
C THR A 150 8.29 10.72 -11.58
N GLY A 151 7.79 9.66 -12.22
CA GLY A 151 6.38 9.40 -12.44
C GLY A 151 6.14 7.91 -12.69
N PHE A 152 5.11 7.36 -12.06
CA PHE A 152 4.69 5.97 -12.26
C PHE A 152 3.16 5.88 -12.23
N ASN A 153 2.59 5.22 -13.23
CA ASN A 153 1.14 5.05 -13.40
C ASN A 153 0.85 3.64 -13.93
N LEU A 154 -0.21 3.00 -13.45
CA LEU A 154 -0.74 1.76 -14.02
C LEU A 154 -1.97 2.07 -14.86
N ASN A 155 -1.92 1.68 -16.14
CA ASN A 155 -3.08 1.67 -17.01
C ASN A 155 -3.84 0.36 -16.78
N ILE A 156 -4.80 0.39 -15.85
CA ILE A 156 -5.60 -0.79 -15.50
C ILE A 156 -6.94 -0.68 -16.20
N ASN A 157 -7.28 -1.70 -17.00
CA ASN A 157 -8.65 -1.86 -17.48
C ASN A 157 -9.47 -2.44 -16.33
N ASN A 158 -9.93 -1.57 -15.42
CA ASN A 158 -10.69 -1.97 -14.24
C ASN A 158 -12.04 -2.57 -14.66
N ASP A 159 -12.37 -3.75 -14.12
CA ASP A 159 -13.71 -4.36 -14.14
C ASP A 159 -14.71 -3.60 -13.24
N GLU A 160 -14.67 -2.27 -13.29
CA GLU A 160 -15.56 -1.31 -12.61
C GLU A 160 -15.51 -1.32 -11.08
N LYS A 161 -14.81 -2.27 -10.43
CA LYS A 161 -14.97 -2.53 -9.00
C LYS A 161 -13.68 -2.55 -8.17
N PHE A 162 -12.51 -2.34 -8.78
CA PHE A 162 -11.27 -2.23 -8.02
C PHE A 162 -11.08 -0.80 -7.48
N LEU A 163 -11.44 -0.62 -6.21
CA LEU A 163 -11.44 0.69 -5.53
C LEU A 163 -10.22 0.94 -4.64
N LEU A 164 -9.53 -0.12 -4.24
CA LEU A 164 -8.43 -0.07 -3.28
C LEU A 164 -7.20 0.65 -3.86
N PRO A 165 -6.40 1.32 -3.01
CA PRO A 165 -5.19 2.00 -3.47
C PRO A 165 -4.14 0.99 -3.93
N ILE A 166 -3.35 1.38 -4.92
CA ILE A 166 -2.14 0.67 -5.35
C ILE A 166 -0.95 1.57 -5.07
N ILE A 167 0.03 1.04 -4.35
CA ILE A 167 1.22 1.79 -3.95
C ILE A 167 2.44 1.18 -4.60
N THR A 168 3.29 1.99 -5.21
CA THR A 168 4.58 1.53 -5.76
C THR A 168 5.69 2.47 -5.33
N CYS A 169 6.77 1.93 -4.76
CA CYS A 169 7.99 2.72 -4.50
C CYS A 169 9.09 2.40 -5.50
N GLY A 170 9.96 3.37 -5.75
CA GLY A 170 11.15 3.20 -6.60
C GLY A 170 12.42 3.05 -5.78
N LYS A 171 13.55 3.18 -6.46
CA LYS A 171 14.86 3.31 -5.81
C LYS A 171 15.00 4.69 -5.17
N TYR A 172 15.29 4.75 -3.88
CA TYR A 172 15.63 6.02 -3.24
C TYR A 172 16.95 6.60 -3.77
N PHE A 173 17.13 7.91 -3.63
CA PHE A 173 18.31 8.63 -4.11
C PHE A 173 18.68 9.78 -3.17
N ASN A 174 19.91 10.27 -3.26
CA ASN A 174 20.37 11.40 -2.46
C ASN A 174 20.00 12.72 -3.15
N GLU A 175 19.42 13.65 -2.40
CA GLU A 175 19.15 15.02 -2.81
C GLU A 175 19.73 15.97 -1.75
N GLY A 176 20.94 16.47 -2.00
CA GLY A 176 21.71 17.21 -0.99
C GLY A 176 21.98 16.35 0.24
N ASN A 177 21.50 16.80 1.40
CA ASN A 177 21.64 16.10 2.68
C ASN A 177 20.47 15.15 2.99
N LYS A 178 19.55 14.97 2.04
CA LYS A 178 18.35 14.15 2.21
C LYS A 178 18.42 12.89 1.38
N VAL A 179 17.74 11.85 1.84
CA VAL A 179 17.45 10.64 1.06
C VAL A 179 15.98 10.65 0.70
N MET A 180 15.70 10.74 -0.60
CA MET A 180 14.35 10.86 -1.14
C MET A 180 13.90 9.54 -1.75
N LEU A 181 12.69 9.09 -1.41
CA LEU A 181 12.05 7.89 -1.94
C LEU A 181 10.89 8.28 -2.87
N PRO A 182 10.95 7.94 -4.18
CA PRO A 182 9.79 8.11 -5.05
C PRO A 182 8.71 7.10 -4.68
N VAL A 183 7.51 7.60 -4.37
CA VAL A 183 6.32 6.81 -4.04
C VAL A 183 5.18 7.25 -4.95
N SER A 184 4.61 6.30 -5.69
CA SER A 184 3.39 6.49 -6.46
C SER A 184 2.20 5.89 -5.72
N LEU A 185 1.16 6.69 -5.57
CA LEU A 185 -0.16 6.29 -5.10
C LEU A 185 -1.12 6.35 -6.29
N GLN A 186 -1.78 5.24 -6.58
CA GLN A 186 -2.88 5.16 -7.54
C GLN A 186 -4.17 4.82 -6.82
N VAL A 187 -5.23 5.59 -7.09
CA VAL A 187 -6.53 5.46 -6.43
C VAL A 187 -7.67 5.59 -7.43
N HIS A 188 -8.84 5.06 -7.04
CA HIS A 188 -10.08 5.28 -7.77
C HIS A 188 -10.78 6.54 -7.27
N HIS A 189 -11.14 7.43 -8.20
CA HIS A 189 -11.71 8.74 -7.85
C HIS A 189 -13.10 8.66 -7.18
N SER A 190 -13.81 7.53 -7.33
CA SER A 190 -15.09 7.30 -6.67
C SER A 190 -14.98 7.25 -5.15
N VAL A 191 -13.82 6.84 -4.61
CA VAL A 191 -13.60 6.72 -3.15
C VAL A 191 -12.54 7.67 -2.60
N CYS A 192 -11.68 8.25 -3.45
CA CYS A 192 -10.62 9.16 -3.05
C CYS A 192 -10.57 10.40 -3.96
N ASP A 193 -10.42 11.58 -3.37
CA ASP A 193 -10.15 12.83 -4.08
C ASP A 193 -8.67 13.23 -3.96
N GLY A 194 -8.30 14.33 -4.62
CA GLY A 194 -6.95 14.89 -4.50
C GLY A 194 -6.55 15.24 -3.06
N TYR A 195 -7.51 15.67 -2.23
CA TYR A 195 -7.28 15.91 -0.80
C TYR A 195 -6.94 14.62 -0.05
N ASP A 196 -7.64 13.52 -0.34
CA ASP A 196 -7.36 12.23 0.27
C ASP A 196 -5.97 11.72 -0.12
N ALA A 197 -5.62 11.89 -1.40
CA ALA A 197 -4.29 11.56 -1.89
C ALA A 197 -3.19 12.41 -1.24
N SER A 198 -3.42 13.70 -0.97
CA SER A 198 -2.43 14.53 -0.26
C SER A 198 -2.28 14.11 1.21
N GLN A 199 -3.38 13.79 1.90
CA GLN A 199 -3.34 13.25 3.27
C GLN A 199 -2.52 11.97 3.37
N PHE A 200 -2.65 11.06 2.39
CA PHE A 200 -1.83 9.85 2.36
C PHE A 200 -0.32 10.15 2.38
N ILE A 201 0.10 11.14 1.60
CA ILE A 201 1.52 11.53 1.51
C ILE A 201 1.98 12.23 2.78
N GLU A 202 1.15 13.11 3.35
CA GLU A 202 1.42 13.78 4.63
C GLU A 202 1.61 12.77 5.76
N ASP A 203 0.70 11.80 5.89
CA ASP A 203 0.80 10.75 6.91
C ASP A 203 2.03 9.87 6.71
N LEU A 204 2.35 9.51 5.47
CA LEU A 204 3.55 8.73 5.16
C LEU A 204 4.84 9.49 5.52
N GLN A 205 4.89 10.79 5.21
CA GLN A 205 6.00 11.66 5.59
C GLN A 205 6.09 11.81 7.10
N GLN A 206 4.97 12.00 7.80
CA GLN A 206 4.92 12.10 9.25
C GLN A 206 5.45 10.82 9.90
N LEU A 207 4.97 9.65 9.48
CA LEU A 207 5.44 8.37 10.01
C LEU A 207 6.94 8.12 9.74
N SER A 208 7.45 8.61 8.61
CA SER A 208 8.89 8.55 8.28
C SER A 208 9.70 9.44 9.23
N ASN A 209 9.20 10.64 9.54
CA ASN A 209 9.85 11.59 10.45
C ASN A 209 9.77 11.15 11.93
N THR A 210 8.71 10.44 12.31
CA THR A 210 8.49 9.95 13.69
C THR A 210 8.80 8.46 13.86
N CYS A 211 9.65 7.90 12.98
CA CYS A 211 10.00 6.47 12.99
C CYS A 211 10.49 5.95 14.36
N ASN A 212 11.19 6.78 15.13
CA ASN A 212 11.66 6.47 16.49
C ASN A 212 10.55 6.13 17.49
N GLU A 213 9.31 6.57 17.24
CA GLU A 213 8.20 6.36 18.16
C GLU A 213 7.64 4.94 18.06
N TRP A 214 7.66 4.36 16.86
CA TRP A 214 6.96 3.10 16.52
C TRP A 214 7.88 1.99 15.99
N LEU A 215 9.07 2.32 15.47
CA LEU A 215 10.07 1.34 15.01
C LEU A 215 10.89 0.82 16.20
N LYS A 216 10.21 0.32 17.22
CA LYS A 216 10.83 -0.15 18.47
C LYS A 216 10.98 -1.65 18.50
#